data_AF-A0AAW5YLX9-F1
#
_entry.id   AF-A0AAW5YLX9-F1
#
_cell.length_a   1.000
_cell.length_b   1.000
_cell.length_c   1.000
_cell.angle_alpha   90.00
_cell.angle_beta   90.00
_cell.angle_gamma   90.00
#
_symmetry.space_group_name_H-M   'P 1'
#
loop_
_entity.id
_entity.type
_entity.pdbx_description
1 polymer ?
#
loop_
_entity_poly.entity_id
_entity_poly.type
_entity_poly.pdbx_seq_one_letter_code
_entity_poly.pdbx_strand_id
1 'polypeptide(L)'
;MRGLLLTNYYLVYRTFFMFMGIAILGAGCVFYFGNASMYRLIATFIIFFAAIPALEVIKYESKSDYEKYVLTLPVTRNNIVQSHYLFYFIVVIIGTLLSYSIFYVHASVSGTPIDDGIFKSVSLGTFIILNAGAIAYPLLYIFGAEKSDAITIGGACGGLVTYFGLQSVIGYLIEQFPISNLNSSLYASILYTIFGVIIYIFSFVISVFIYRKKEF
;
A
#
# COMPACT_ATOMS: atom_id res chain seq x y z
N MET A 1 -16.58 0.42 15.10
CA MET A 1 -15.43 0.49 14.16
C MET A 1 -14.10 0.75 14.84
N ARG A 2 -13.98 1.74 15.75
CA ARG A 2 -12.70 2.03 16.44
C ARG A 2 -12.06 0.80 17.10
N GLY A 3 -12.86 -0.06 17.74
CA GLY A 3 -12.38 -1.31 18.35
C GLY A 3 -11.68 -2.24 17.36
N LEU A 4 -12.28 -2.49 16.19
CA LEU A 4 -11.70 -3.36 15.15
C LEU A 4 -10.38 -2.80 14.61
N LEU A 5 -10.28 -1.48 14.41
CA LEU A 5 -9.04 -0.84 13.98
C LEU A 5 -7.94 -0.96 15.04
N LEU A 6 -8.31 -0.83 16.33
CA LEU A 6 -7.38 -1.05 17.44
C LEU A 6 -6.89 -2.50 17.47
N THR A 7 -7.79 -3.47 17.27
CA THR A 7 -7.43 -4.89 17.19
C THR A 7 -6.41 -5.13 16.08
N ASN A 8 -6.68 -4.61 14.88
CA ASN A 8 -5.78 -4.73 13.73
C ASN A 8 -4.40 -4.15 14.06
N TYR A 9 -4.35 -2.97 14.69
CA TYR A 9 -3.10 -2.36 15.11
C TYR A 9 -2.35 -3.19 16.17
N TYR A 10 -3.03 -3.65 17.22
CA TYR A 10 -2.38 -4.43 18.29
C TYR A 10 -1.88 -5.80 17.84
N LEU A 11 -2.47 -6.38 16.80
CA LEU A 11 -1.97 -7.62 16.21
C LEU A 11 -0.62 -7.42 15.53
N VAL A 12 -0.35 -6.24 14.97
CA VAL A 12 0.81 -6.03 14.08
C VAL A 12 1.73 -4.88 14.50
N TYR A 13 1.50 -4.19 15.61
CA TYR A 13 2.31 -3.02 15.99
C TYR A 13 3.81 -3.34 16.10
N ARG A 14 4.17 -4.52 16.64
CA ARG A 14 5.59 -4.93 16.80
C ARG A 14 6.25 -5.15 15.44
N THR A 15 5.57 -5.86 14.53
CA THR A 15 6.08 -6.10 13.18
C THR A 15 6.11 -4.78 12.40
N PHE A 16 5.09 -3.94 12.53
CA PHE A 16 5.03 -2.60 11.95
C PHE A 16 6.25 -1.75 12.32
N PHE A 17 6.57 -1.59 13.60
CA PHE A 17 7.74 -0.81 14.01
C PHE A 17 9.06 -1.44 13.56
N MET A 18 9.15 -2.78 13.55
CA MET A 18 10.34 -3.48 13.05
C MET A 18 10.57 -3.20 11.56
N PHE A 19 9.54 -3.36 10.72
CA PHE A 19 9.62 -3.09 9.29
C PHE A 19 9.86 -1.62 8.98
N MET A 20 9.31 -0.70 9.78
CA MET A 20 9.60 0.73 9.68
C MET A 20 11.09 1.02 9.93
N GLY A 21 11.67 0.38 10.95
CA GLY A 21 13.10 0.46 11.23
C GLY A 21 13.95 -0.07 10.08
N ILE A 22 13.57 -1.22 9.52
CA ILE A 22 14.24 -1.82 8.34
C ILE A 22 14.14 -0.88 7.13
N ALA A 23 12.99 -0.25 6.89
CA ALA A 23 12.80 0.70 5.80
C ALA A 23 13.73 1.91 5.93
N ILE A 24 13.86 2.48 7.13
CA ILE A 24 14.74 3.62 7.40
C ILE A 24 16.21 3.23 7.24
N LEU A 25 16.63 2.09 7.79
CA LEU A 25 17.99 1.58 7.65
C LEU A 25 18.33 1.29 6.18
N GLY A 26 17.41 0.64 5.46
CA GLY A 26 17.54 0.37 4.03
C GLY A 26 17.67 1.65 3.21
N ALA A 27 16.90 2.68 3.55
CA ALA A 27 17.02 4.00 2.92
C ALA A 27 18.39 4.63 3.16
N GLY A 28 18.88 4.63 4.41
CA GLY A 28 20.21 5.14 4.74
C GLY A 28 21.33 4.43 3.95
N CYS A 29 21.28 3.09 3.86
CA CYS A 29 22.23 2.31 3.07
C CYS A 29 22.18 2.68 1.58
N VAL A 30 20.98 2.81 1.00
CA VAL A 30 20.84 3.17 -0.43
C VAL A 30 21.32 4.59 -0.69
N PHE A 31 21.12 5.54 0.22
CA PHE A 31 21.63 6.90 0.03
C PHE A 31 23.15 6.99 0.13
N TYR A 32 23.78 6.15 0.94
CA TYR A 32 25.24 6.14 1.07
C TYR A 32 25.94 5.39 -0.07
N PHE A 33 25.41 4.25 -0.50
CA PHE A 33 26.05 3.37 -1.49
C PHE A 33 25.41 3.38 -2.89
N GLY A 34 24.20 3.91 -3.01
CA GLY A 34 23.37 3.73 -4.19
C GLY A 34 23.51 4.82 -5.25
N ASN A 35 22.89 4.55 -6.40
CA ASN A 35 22.80 5.47 -7.53
C ASN A 35 21.39 6.06 -7.65
N ALA A 36 21.22 7.08 -8.50
CA ALA A 36 19.93 7.74 -8.74
C ALA A 36 18.79 6.80 -9.15
N SER A 37 19.07 5.68 -9.83
CA SER A 37 18.07 4.65 -10.14
C SER A 37 17.56 3.91 -8.90
N MET A 38 18.44 3.67 -7.93
CA MET A 38 18.11 3.00 -6.67
C MET A 38 17.25 3.89 -5.77
N TYR A 39 17.34 5.22 -5.91
CA TYR A 39 16.49 6.18 -5.19
C TYR A 39 15.01 6.04 -5.55
N ARG A 40 14.70 5.72 -6.81
CA ARG A 40 13.30 5.47 -7.21
C ARG A 40 12.77 4.18 -6.60
N LEU A 41 13.63 3.17 -6.51
CA LEU A 41 13.30 1.85 -6.01
C LEU A 41 13.07 1.89 -4.49
N ILE A 42 13.95 2.56 -3.75
CA ILE A 42 13.84 2.67 -2.29
C ILE A 42 12.58 3.44 -1.87
N ALA A 43 12.12 4.43 -2.66
CA ALA A 43 10.86 5.14 -2.43
C ALA A 43 9.66 4.19 -2.33
N THR A 44 9.58 3.21 -3.24
CA THR A 44 8.55 2.17 -3.26
C THR A 44 8.74 1.17 -2.13
N PHE A 45 9.98 0.76 -1.85
CA PHE A 45 10.25 -0.20 -0.78
C PHE A 45 9.92 0.32 0.62
N ILE A 46 10.12 1.62 0.89
CA ILE A 46 9.71 2.21 2.18
C ILE A 46 8.21 2.01 2.40
N ILE A 47 7.40 2.29 1.38
CA ILE A 47 5.94 2.12 1.44
C ILE A 47 5.57 0.64 1.54
N PHE A 48 6.27 -0.23 0.80
CA PHE A 48 6.05 -1.67 0.83
C PHE A 48 6.27 -2.24 2.24
N PHE A 49 7.42 -1.95 2.85
CA PHE A 49 7.73 -2.43 4.20
C PHE A 49 6.76 -1.89 5.24
N ALA A 50 6.30 -0.64 5.11
CA ALA A 50 5.24 -0.12 5.97
C ALA A 50 3.94 -0.92 5.82
N ALA A 51 3.56 -1.32 4.59
CA ALA A 51 2.28 -1.93 4.26
C ALA A 51 2.19 -3.45 4.48
N ILE A 52 3.30 -4.21 4.44
CA ILE A 52 3.31 -5.67 4.63
C ILE A 52 2.57 -6.09 5.91
N PRO A 53 2.86 -5.52 7.10
CA PRO A 53 2.21 -5.91 8.35
C PRO A 53 0.68 -5.79 8.30
N ALA A 54 0.14 -4.85 7.53
CA ALA A 54 -1.30 -4.68 7.40
C ALA A 54 -1.98 -5.84 6.62
N LEU A 55 -1.26 -6.53 5.74
CA LEU A 55 -1.74 -7.73 5.06
C LEU A 55 -1.63 -8.97 5.96
N GLU A 56 -0.66 -8.99 6.87
CA GLU A 56 -0.49 -10.08 7.84
C GLU A 56 -1.57 -10.12 8.93
N VAL A 57 -2.38 -9.06 9.08
CA VAL A 57 -3.49 -9.03 10.06
C VAL A 57 -4.39 -10.26 9.92
N ILE A 58 -4.84 -10.57 8.69
CA ILE A 58 -5.72 -11.72 8.42
C ILE A 58 -5.01 -13.05 8.77
N LYS A 59 -3.69 -13.13 8.55
CA LYS A 59 -2.88 -14.29 8.91
C LYS A 59 -2.81 -14.48 10.43
N TYR A 60 -2.64 -13.40 11.18
CA TYR A 60 -2.62 -13.46 12.64
C TYR A 60 -4.00 -13.73 13.25
N GLU A 61 -5.07 -13.14 12.68
CA GLU A 61 -6.44 -13.42 13.07
C GLU A 61 -6.76 -14.93 12.94
N SER A 62 -6.43 -15.52 11.78
CA SER A 62 -6.64 -16.95 11.54
C SER A 62 -5.85 -17.84 12.51
N LYS A 63 -4.60 -17.49 12.86
CA LYS A 63 -3.80 -18.23 13.85
C LYS A 63 -4.40 -18.21 15.27
N SER A 64 -5.16 -17.17 15.60
CA SER A 64 -5.80 -17.01 16.91
C SER A 64 -7.24 -17.50 16.96
N ASP A 65 -7.73 -18.16 15.90
CA ASP A 65 -9.14 -18.55 15.73
C ASP A 65 -10.13 -17.36 15.83
N TYR A 66 -9.65 -16.12 15.66
CA TYR A 66 -10.47 -14.92 15.79
C TYR A 66 -11.66 -14.92 14.82
N GLU A 67 -11.47 -15.47 13.62
CA GLU A 67 -12.52 -15.61 12.60
C GLU A 67 -13.77 -16.36 13.12
N LYS A 68 -13.63 -17.30 14.05
CA LYS A 68 -14.77 -18.05 14.62
C LYS A 68 -15.58 -17.24 15.61
N TYR A 69 -14.93 -16.34 16.36
CA TYR A 69 -15.55 -15.60 17.45
C TYR A 69 -15.96 -14.18 17.07
N VAL A 70 -15.39 -13.61 16.01
CA VAL A 70 -15.65 -12.21 15.62
C VAL A 70 -17.12 -11.93 15.33
N LEU A 71 -17.87 -12.93 14.82
CA LEU A 71 -19.30 -12.80 14.53
C LEU A 71 -20.19 -12.88 15.79
N THR A 72 -19.63 -13.20 16.96
CA THR A 72 -20.36 -13.13 18.24
C THR A 72 -20.37 -11.71 18.82
N LEU A 73 -19.48 -10.84 18.35
CA LEU A 73 -19.45 -9.42 18.71
C LEU A 73 -20.57 -8.67 17.94
N PRO A 74 -21.04 -7.51 18.43
CA PRO A 74 -22.04 -6.69 17.74
C PRO A 74 -21.43 -5.94 16.53
N VAL A 75 -20.85 -6.69 15.59
CA VAL A 75 -20.19 -6.21 14.37
C VAL A 75 -20.74 -6.94 13.15
N THR A 76 -20.87 -6.21 12.04
CA THR A 76 -21.30 -6.80 10.77
C THR A 76 -20.09 -7.28 9.97
N ARG A 77 -20.31 -8.23 9.06
CA ARG A 77 -19.30 -8.69 8.09
C ARG A 77 -18.70 -7.55 7.28
N ASN A 78 -19.51 -6.55 6.92
CA ASN A 78 -19.05 -5.35 6.23
C ASN A 78 -18.06 -4.54 7.09
N ASN A 79 -18.33 -4.40 8.40
CA ASN A 79 -17.46 -3.65 9.30
C ASN A 79 -16.08 -4.31 9.44
N ILE A 80 -16.01 -5.64 9.38
CA ILE A 80 -14.74 -6.40 9.42
C ILE A 80 -13.91 -6.08 8.18
N VAL A 81 -14.47 -6.27 6.98
CA VAL A 81 -13.77 -5.96 5.72
C VAL A 81 -13.36 -4.48 5.67
N GLN A 82 -14.25 -3.58 6.09
CA GLN A 82 -13.97 -2.16 6.14
C GLN A 82 -12.83 -1.83 7.12
N SER A 83 -12.72 -2.53 8.25
CA SER A 83 -11.61 -2.35 9.19
C SER A 83 -10.28 -2.73 8.56
N HIS A 84 -10.20 -3.85 7.82
CA HIS A 84 -8.98 -4.27 7.13
C HIS A 84 -8.56 -3.27 6.06
N TYR A 85 -9.50 -2.85 5.20
CA TYR A 85 -9.22 -1.89 4.13
C TYR A 85 -8.82 -0.51 4.68
N LEU A 86 -9.54 0.01 5.69
CA LEU A 86 -9.17 1.29 6.29
C LEU A 86 -7.82 1.22 6.99
N PHE A 87 -7.53 0.14 7.71
CA PHE A 87 -6.24 -0.04 8.37
C PHE A 87 -5.09 -0.05 7.35
N TYR A 88 -5.22 -0.84 6.28
CA TYR A 88 -4.24 -0.86 5.20
C TYR A 88 -4.05 0.50 4.55
N PHE A 89 -5.14 1.19 4.23
CA PHE A 89 -5.08 2.52 3.63
C PHE A 89 -4.35 3.54 4.53
N ILE A 90 -4.62 3.53 5.84
CA ILE A 90 -3.93 4.37 6.82
C ILE A 90 -2.43 4.03 6.84
N VAL A 91 -2.08 2.74 6.86
CA VAL A 91 -0.69 2.29 6.87
C VAL A 91 0.05 2.68 5.58
N VAL A 92 -0.60 2.59 4.43
CA VAL A 92 -0.03 3.06 3.15
C VAL A 92 0.22 4.57 3.21
N ILE A 93 -0.73 5.37 3.71
CA ILE A 93 -0.53 6.82 3.88
C ILE A 93 0.66 7.10 4.80
N ILE A 94 0.79 6.39 5.92
CA ILE A 94 1.93 6.53 6.83
C ILE A 94 3.25 6.20 6.10
N GLY A 95 3.27 5.11 5.33
CA GLY A 95 4.43 4.72 4.52
C GLY A 95 4.79 5.77 3.47
N THR A 96 3.79 6.36 2.80
CA THR A 96 3.97 7.44 1.82
C THR A 96 4.54 8.70 2.47
N LEU A 97 4.00 9.12 3.62
CA LEU A 97 4.50 10.26 4.39
C LEU A 97 5.92 10.02 4.91
N LEU A 98 6.21 8.80 5.36
CA LEU A 98 7.55 8.40 5.77
C LEU A 98 8.53 8.48 4.60
N SER A 99 8.16 7.97 3.43
CA SER A 99 8.98 8.04 2.21
C SER A 99 9.30 9.49 1.86
N TYR A 100 8.31 10.38 1.81
CA TYR A 100 8.54 11.81 1.60
C TYR A 100 9.47 12.43 2.65
N SER A 101 9.25 12.11 3.93
CA SER A 101 10.07 12.64 5.02
C SER A 101 11.53 12.21 4.90
N ILE A 102 11.77 10.95 4.55
CA ILE A 102 13.12 10.40 4.35
C ILE A 102 13.84 11.11 3.20
N PHE A 103 13.16 11.32 2.06
CA PHE A 103 13.76 12.07 0.94
C PHE A 103 13.99 13.54 1.27
N TYR A 104 13.08 14.16 2.04
CA TYR A 104 13.23 15.54 2.47
C TYR A 104 14.46 15.73 3.39
N VAL A 105 14.64 14.82 4.36
CA VAL A 105 15.82 14.82 5.23
C VAL A 105 17.09 14.58 4.41
N HIS A 106 17.08 13.61 3.49
CA HIS A 106 18.22 13.34 2.62
C HIS A 106 18.61 14.59 1.81
N ALA A 107 17.64 15.23 1.13
CA ALA A 107 17.86 16.44 0.35
C ALA A 107 18.45 17.60 1.20
N SER A 108 18.00 17.74 2.44
CA SER A 108 18.50 18.76 3.37
C SER A 108 19.94 18.51 3.80
N VAL A 109 20.35 17.24 3.93
CA VAL A 109 21.71 16.84 4.36
C VAL A 109 22.69 16.85 3.19
N SER A 110 22.30 16.36 2.02
CA SER A 110 23.16 16.26 0.83
C SER A 110 23.25 17.58 0.05
N GLY A 111 22.36 18.53 0.33
CA GLY A 111 22.22 19.77 -0.45
C GLY A 111 21.63 19.54 -1.85
N THR A 112 21.13 18.34 -2.16
CA THR A 112 20.50 18.05 -3.46
C THR A 112 19.05 18.56 -3.44
N PRO A 113 18.62 19.36 -4.43
CA PRO A 113 17.25 19.84 -4.47
C PRO A 113 16.25 18.69 -4.64
N ILE A 114 15.08 18.85 -4.03
CA ILE A 114 13.95 17.93 -4.23
C ILE A 114 13.39 18.22 -5.63
N ASP A 115 13.60 17.27 -6.54
CA ASP A 115 13.07 17.34 -7.90
C ASP A 115 11.70 16.64 -7.99
N ASP A 116 10.91 17.02 -8.99
CA ASP A 116 9.60 16.41 -9.28
C ASP A 116 9.69 14.91 -9.57
N GLY A 117 10.88 14.41 -9.96
CA GLY A 117 11.15 12.99 -10.10
C GLY A 117 10.97 12.19 -8.80
N ILE A 118 11.20 12.79 -7.64
CA ILE A 118 10.99 12.16 -6.33
C ILE A 118 9.50 12.03 -6.04
N PHE A 119 8.74 13.12 -6.25
CA PHE A 119 7.28 13.11 -6.11
C PHE A 119 6.62 12.06 -7.00
N LYS A 120 7.07 11.98 -8.26
CA LYS A 120 6.64 10.91 -9.18
C LYS A 120 6.96 9.53 -8.62
N SER A 121 8.17 9.31 -8.14
CA SER A 121 8.59 7.99 -7.63
C SER A 121 7.79 7.55 -6.40
N VAL A 122 7.55 8.46 -5.45
CA VAL A 122 6.75 8.17 -4.24
C VAL A 122 5.29 7.92 -4.60
N SER A 123 4.72 8.71 -5.52
CA SER A 123 3.35 8.51 -6.00
C SER A 123 3.19 7.17 -6.73
N LEU A 124 4.16 6.81 -7.59
CA LEU A 124 4.19 5.51 -8.26
C LEU A 124 4.28 4.36 -7.27
N GLY A 125 5.16 4.45 -6.27
CA GLY A 125 5.26 3.45 -5.20
C GLY A 125 3.93 3.32 -4.45
N THR A 126 3.30 4.44 -4.12
CA THR A 126 1.98 4.46 -3.45
C THR A 126 0.92 3.77 -4.30
N PHE A 127 0.88 4.05 -5.61
CA PHE A 127 -0.03 3.38 -6.54
C PHE A 127 0.20 1.87 -6.57
N ILE A 128 1.45 1.42 -6.74
CA ILE A 128 1.79 -0.01 -6.81
C ILE A 128 1.36 -0.73 -5.54
N ILE A 129 1.69 -0.17 -4.36
CA ILE A 129 1.38 -0.80 -3.08
C ILE A 129 -0.12 -0.78 -2.81
N LEU A 130 -0.81 0.32 -3.10
CA LEU A 130 -2.26 0.38 -2.93
C LEU A 130 -2.98 -0.68 -3.81
N ASN A 131 -2.54 -0.87 -5.05
CA ASN A 131 -3.04 -1.92 -5.93
C ASN A 131 -2.64 -3.33 -5.45
N ALA A 132 -1.47 -3.48 -4.82
CA ALA A 132 -1.08 -4.75 -4.23
C ALA A 132 -2.07 -5.18 -3.14
N GLY A 133 -2.48 -4.27 -2.26
CA GLY A 133 -3.56 -4.52 -1.30
C GLY A 133 -4.92 -4.76 -1.96
N ALA A 134 -5.24 -4.02 -3.02
CA ALA A 134 -6.46 -4.21 -3.80
C ALA A 134 -6.55 -5.63 -4.41
N ILE A 135 -5.44 -6.24 -4.79
CA ILE A 135 -5.43 -7.60 -5.33
C ILE A 135 -5.36 -8.63 -4.20
N ALA A 136 -4.55 -8.37 -3.17
CA ALA A 136 -4.32 -9.29 -2.07
C ALA A 136 -5.60 -9.54 -1.24
N TYR A 137 -6.34 -8.50 -0.85
CA TYR A 137 -7.50 -8.66 0.04
C TYR A 137 -8.61 -9.58 -0.49
N PRO A 138 -9.11 -9.42 -1.73
CA PRO A 138 -10.08 -10.35 -2.30
C PRO A 138 -9.57 -11.79 -2.30
N LEU A 139 -8.29 -11.99 -2.66
CA LEU A 139 -7.67 -13.32 -2.69
C LEU A 139 -7.53 -13.91 -1.28
N LEU A 140 -7.16 -13.12 -0.28
CA LEU A 140 -7.10 -13.54 1.13
C LEU A 140 -8.48 -14.00 1.63
N TYR A 141 -9.56 -13.34 1.21
CA TYR A 141 -10.91 -13.76 1.59
C TYR A 141 -11.40 -15.01 0.86
N ILE A 142 -10.95 -15.26 -0.38
CA ILE A 142 -11.31 -16.47 -1.16
C ILE A 142 -10.51 -17.70 -0.69
N PHE A 143 -9.18 -17.56 -0.63
CA PHE A 143 -8.27 -18.69 -0.40
C PHE A 143 -7.91 -18.90 1.07
N GLY A 144 -8.28 -17.95 1.93
CA GLY A 144 -7.98 -17.99 3.36
C GLY A 144 -6.53 -17.65 3.69
N ALA A 145 -6.26 -17.61 5.00
CA ALA A 145 -4.97 -17.22 5.56
C ALA A 145 -3.84 -18.24 5.33
N GLU A 146 -4.15 -19.50 5.01
CA GLU A 146 -3.13 -20.55 4.79
C GLU A 146 -2.17 -20.20 3.66
N LYS A 147 -2.67 -19.54 2.61
CA LYS A 147 -1.89 -19.11 1.43
C LYS A 147 -1.49 -17.64 1.50
N SER A 148 -1.58 -17.01 2.68
CA SER A 148 -1.37 -15.57 2.86
C SER A 148 -0.02 -15.08 2.32
N ASP A 149 1.03 -15.86 2.47
CA ASP A 149 2.38 -15.47 2.04
C ASP A 149 2.48 -15.40 0.50
N ALA A 150 1.95 -16.42 -0.18
CA ALA A 150 1.87 -16.45 -1.63
C ALA A 150 0.96 -15.34 -2.18
N ILE A 151 -0.15 -15.04 -1.49
CA ILE A 151 -1.09 -13.98 -1.89
C ILE A 151 -0.48 -12.59 -1.69
N THR A 152 0.28 -12.38 -0.63
CA THR A 152 0.97 -11.10 -0.37
C THR A 152 2.00 -10.82 -1.45
N ILE A 153 2.83 -11.83 -1.80
CA ILE A 153 3.81 -11.73 -2.88
C ILE A 153 3.10 -11.55 -4.24
N GLY A 154 2.07 -12.35 -4.50
CA GLY A 154 1.27 -12.27 -5.73
C GLY A 154 0.58 -10.92 -5.89
N GLY A 155 0.10 -10.33 -4.79
CA GLY A 155 -0.47 -8.99 -4.74
C GLY A 155 0.57 -7.93 -5.11
N ALA A 156 1.77 -8.00 -4.52
CA ALA A 156 2.86 -7.09 -4.87
C ALA A 156 3.23 -7.17 -6.36
N CYS A 157 3.37 -8.38 -6.91
CA CYS A 157 3.57 -8.60 -8.34
C CYS A 157 2.41 -8.05 -9.18
N GLY A 158 1.16 -8.27 -8.75
CA GLY A 158 -0.03 -7.73 -9.39
C GLY A 158 -0.07 -6.20 -9.40
N GLY A 159 0.38 -5.56 -8.34
CA GLY A 159 0.57 -4.10 -8.27
C GLY A 159 1.56 -3.59 -9.33
N LEU A 160 2.64 -4.32 -9.58
CA LEU A 160 3.60 -3.98 -10.64
C LEU A 160 3.00 -4.18 -12.04
N VAL A 161 2.29 -5.29 -12.26
CA VAL A 161 1.63 -5.58 -13.55
C VAL A 161 0.57 -4.51 -13.86
N THR A 162 -0.23 -4.11 -12.87
CA THR A 162 -1.22 -3.03 -13.04
C THR A 162 -0.57 -1.70 -13.36
N TYR A 163 0.59 -1.40 -12.76
CA TYR A 163 1.38 -0.21 -13.12
C TYR A 163 1.83 -0.23 -14.59
N PHE A 164 2.46 -1.32 -15.04
CA PHE A 164 2.90 -1.41 -16.44
C PHE A 164 1.73 -1.37 -17.42
N GLY A 165 0.59 -1.99 -17.08
CA GLY A 165 -0.62 -1.96 -17.91
C GLY A 165 -1.25 -0.57 -18.03
N LEU A 166 -1.25 0.22 -16.95
CA LEU A 166 -1.83 1.57 -16.93
C LEU A 166 -0.87 2.66 -17.40
N GLN A 167 0.43 2.39 -17.47
CA GLN A 167 1.43 3.37 -17.88
C GLN A 167 1.14 3.96 -19.26
N SER A 168 0.74 3.13 -20.24
CA SER A 168 0.39 3.59 -21.59
C SER A 168 -0.86 4.48 -21.60
N VAL A 169 -1.88 4.11 -20.81
CA VAL A 169 -3.13 4.88 -20.70
C VAL A 169 -2.87 6.25 -20.07
N ILE A 170 -2.09 6.29 -19.00
CA ILE A 170 -1.73 7.53 -18.31
C ILE A 170 -0.87 8.41 -19.21
N GLY A 171 0.08 7.83 -19.95
CA GLY A 171 0.86 8.56 -20.95
C GLY A 171 -0.02 9.24 -22.01
N TYR A 172 -0.98 8.49 -22.57
CA TYR A 172 -1.94 9.02 -23.55
C TYR A 172 -2.80 10.15 -22.98
N LEU A 173 -3.30 10.02 -21.75
CA LEU A 173 -4.10 11.07 -21.09
C LEU A 173 -3.29 12.36 -20.87
N ILE A 174 -2.00 12.24 -20.58
CA ILE A 174 -1.11 13.39 -20.39
C ILE A 174 -0.92 14.15 -21.70
N GLU A 175 -0.74 13.43 -22.81
CA GLU A 175 -0.56 14.02 -24.14
C GLU A 175 -1.84 14.69 -24.66
N GLN A 176 -3.01 14.11 -24.42
CA GLN A 176 -4.28 14.62 -24.94
C GLN A 176 -4.87 15.77 -24.12
N PHE A 177 -4.63 15.78 -22.81
CA PHE A 177 -5.10 16.84 -21.91
C PHE A 177 -3.94 17.52 -21.18
N PRO A 178 -3.08 18.27 -21.90
CA PRO A 178 -1.98 18.99 -21.28
C PRO A 178 -2.52 20.13 -20.42
N ILE A 179 -2.11 20.17 -19.16
CA ILE A 179 -2.42 21.27 -18.25
C ILE A 179 -1.24 22.23 -18.27
N SER A 180 -1.43 23.42 -18.84
CA SER A 180 -0.36 24.38 -19.16
C SER A 180 0.52 24.81 -17.98
N ASN A 181 0.06 24.62 -16.74
CA ASN A 181 0.76 25.04 -15.52
C ASN A 181 1.27 23.88 -14.66
N LEU A 182 1.21 22.63 -15.14
CA LEU A 182 1.69 21.46 -14.39
C LEU A 182 2.83 20.76 -15.12
N ASN A 183 3.92 20.50 -14.41
CA ASN A 183 4.97 19.63 -14.90
C ASN A 183 4.43 18.22 -15.16
N SER A 184 4.90 17.58 -16.23
CA SER A 184 4.46 16.23 -16.64
C SER A 184 4.62 15.18 -15.53
N SER A 185 5.67 15.32 -14.72
CA SER A 185 5.95 14.51 -13.52
C SER A 185 4.86 14.64 -12.45
N LEU A 186 4.47 15.87 -12.11
CA LEU A 186 3.41 16.15 -11.14
C LEU A 186 2.06 15.70 -11.66
N TYR A 187 1.76 15.93 -12.93
CA TYR A 187 0.51 15.51 -13.54
C TYR A 187 0.37 13.97 -13.55
N ALA A 188 1.44 13.25 -13.90
CA ALA A 188 1.47 11.79 -13.80
C ALA A 188 1.21 11.32 -12.36
N SER A 189 1.85 11.95 -11.36
CA SER A 189 1.67 11.62 -9.95
C SER A 189 0.21 11.72 -9.50
N ILE A 190 -0.48 12.79 -9.91
CA ILE A 190 -1.90 13.00 -9.60
C ILE A 190 -2.74 11.88 -10.24
N LEU A 191 -2.52 11.58 -11.51
CA LEU A 191 -3.27 10.53 -12.22
C LEU A 191 -3.08 9.15 -11.58
N TYR A 192 -1.83 8.74 -11.31
CA TYR A 192 -1.56 7.47 -10.65
C TYR A 192 -2.26 7.39 -9.28
N THR A 193 -2.21 8.45 -8.48
CA THR A 193 -2.87 8.47 -7.17
C THR A 193 -4.39 8.30 -7.31
N ILE A 194 -5.03 9.02 -8.24
CA ILE A 194 -6.47 8.93 -8.50
C ILE A 194 -6.87 7.52 -8.96
N PHE A 195 -6.19 6.97 -9.98
CA PHE A 195 -6.47 5.62 -10.48
C PHE A 195 -6.27 4.56 -9.40
N GLY A 196 -5.22 4.68 -8.59
CA GLY A 196 -4.96 3.77 -7.49
C GLY A 196 -6.10 3.74 -6.47
N VAL A 197 -6.57 4.91 -6.05
CA VAL A 197 -7.70 5.02 -5.10
C VAL A 197 -8.98 4.46 -5.70
N ILE A 198 -9.26 4.73 -6.98
CA ILE A 198 -10.44 4.19 -7.67
C ILE A 198 -10.41 2.66 -7.67
N ILE A 199 -9.30 2.04 -8.10
CA ILE A 199 -9.15 0.58 -8.14
C ILE A 199 -9.28 -0.02 -6.73
N TYR A 200 -8.70 0.64 -5.73
CA TYR A 200 -8.78 0.21 -4.34
C TYR A 200 -10.22 0.21 -3.81
N ILE A 201 -11.01 1.25 -4.12
CA ILE A 201 -12.43 1.34 -3.76
C ILE A 201 -13.25 0.24 -4.45
N PHE A 202 -13.00 -0.01 -5.74
CA PHE A 202 -13.66 -1.11 -6.45
C PHE A 202 -13.33 -2.47 -5.81
N SER A 203 -12.08 -2.68 -5.43
CA SER A 203 -11.68 -3.91 -4.75
C SER A 203 -12.34 -4.09 -3.37
N PHE A 204 -12.50 -3.01 -2.62
CA PHE A 204 -13.25 -3.03 -1.36
C PHE A 204 -14.67 -3.55 -1.57
N VAL A 205 -15.39 -3.03 -2.57
CA VAL A 205 -16.75 -3.45 -2.89
C VAL A 205 -16.79 -4.94 -3.23
N ILE A 206 -15.87 -5.42 -4.08
CA ILE A 206 -15.75 -6.83 -4.45
C ILE A 206 -15.49 -7.70 -3.21
N SER A 207 -14.58 -7.29 -2.33
CA SER A 207 -14.24 -8.02 -1.11
C SER A 207 -15.42 -8.14 -0.15
N VAL A 208 -16.24 -7.10 -0.03
CA VAL A 208 -17.48 -7.14 0.76
C VAL A 208 -18.44 -8.18 0.19
N PHE A 209 -18.61 -8.26 -1.13
CA PHE A 209 -19.46 -9.28 -1.76
C PHE A 209 -18.95 -10.70 -1.53
N ILE A 210 -17.64 -10.92 -1.61
CA ILE A 210 -17.02 -12.22 -1.36
C ILE A 210 -17.21 -12.64 0.10
N TYR A 211 -16.85 -11.77 1.04
CA TYR A 211 -16.86 -12.10 2.48
C TYR A 211 -18.27 -12.33 3.04
N ARG A 212 -19.30 -11.72 2.43
CA ARG A 212 -20.71 -12.01 2.75
C ARG A 212 -21.10 -13.45 2.46
N LYS A 213 -20.50 -14.10 1.45
CA LYS A 213 -20.80 -15.48 1.05
C LYS A 213 -19.95 -16.52 1.77
N LYS A 214 -18.96 -16.11 2.58
CA LYS A 214 -18.06 -17.03 3.28
C LYS A 214 -18.82 -17.79 4.37
N GLU A 215 -18.82 -19.11 4.33
CA GLU A 215 -19.30 -19.97 5.41
C GLU A 215 -18.14 -20.20 6.40
N PHE A 216 -18.44 -20.22 7.70
CA PHE A 216 -17.47 -20.40 8.80
C PHE A 216 -17.74 -21.70 9.54
#